data_AF-A0A962CI38-F1
#
_entry.id   AF-A0A962CI38-F1
#
_cell.length_a   1.000
_cell.length_b   1.000
_cell.length_c   1.000
_cell.angle_alpha   90.00
_cell.angle_beta   90.00
_cell.angle_gamma   90.00
#
_symmetry.space_group_name_H-M   'P 1'
#
loop_
_entity.id
_entity.type
_entity.pdbx_description
1 polymer ?
#
loop_
_entity_poly.entity_id
_entity_poly.type
_entity_poly.pdbx_seq_one_letter_code
_entity_poly.pdbx_strand_id
1 'polypeptide(L)'
;MRALLCSALLALSAASPVFAGNLLDLAVVDRDTGTTLRTYMSDGRLYVAGKPGHRYAVRMVNRTGGRLLAVLSVDGVNAVSGETANANQSGYVLGPWESTEINGWRKNLNEIAQFNFTALPDSYAAQTGRPMNVGVIGVAVFTERSERWIAEERDNRAQPPAPPATRPWAKDAESAETMAGAAEPPAAGMASKSRSADAIAQSRPQRERLGTGHGEREWSQVGTTRFERASSRPAETVAIWYDSYRNLAARGIIPRRPLASREPEPFPNGFVPDPPGRYR
;
A
#
# COMPACT_ATOMS: atom_id res chain seq x y z
N MET A 1 -49.20 -26.04 -34.95
CA MET A 1 -48.36 -24.98 -34.34
C MET A 1 -47.85 -25.47 -32.99
N ARG A 2 -46.53 -25.59 -32.81
CA ARG A 2 -45.86 -25.75 -31.51
C ARG A 2 -44.56 -24.96 -31.57
N ALA A 3 -44.51 -23.80 -30.92
CA ALA A 3 -43.32 -22.97 -30.87
C ALA A 3 -42.39 -23.45 -29.75
N LEU A 4 -41.15 -23.79 -30.09
CA LEU A 4 -40.09 -24.05 -29.11
C LEU A 4 -39.44 -22.71 -28.76
N LEU A 5 -39.65 -22.21 -27.54
CA LEU A 5 -38.85 -21.11 -27.01
C LEU A 5 -37.48 -21.62 -26.59
N CYS A 6 -36.44 -21.30 -27.36
CA CYS A 6 -35.06 -21.44 -26.91
C CYS A 6 -34.70 -20.30 -25.96
N SER A 7 -34.71 -20.58 -24.65
CA SER A 7 -34.20 -19.64 -23.64
C SER A 7 -32.69 -19.48 -23.76
N ALA A 8 -32.23 -18.35 -24.31
CA ALA A 8 -30.82 -18.00 -24.33
C ALA A 8 -30.36 -17.55 -22.92
N LEU A 9 -29.59 -18.38 -22.22
CA LEU A 9 -28.89 -17.98 -21.00
C LEU A 9 -27.76 -17.01 -21.35
N LEU A 10 -27.93 -15.72 -21.04
CA LEU A 10 -26.80 -14.79 -20.98
C LEU A 10 -25.91 -15.16 -19.80
N ALA A 11 -24.74 -15.74 -20.08
CA ALA A 11 -23.66 -15.90 -19.11
C ALA A 11 -23.09 -14.51 -18.77
N LEU A 12 -23.65 -13.87 -17.74
CA LEU A 12 -23.17 -12.57 -17.26
C LEU A 12 -21.81 -12.77 -16.58
N SER A 13 -20.73 -12.56 -17.35
CA SER A 13 -19.35 -12.60 -16.87
C SER A 13 -19.09 -11.45 -15.89
N ALA A 14 -19.49 -11.63 -14.63
CA ALA A 14 -19.16 -10.71 -13.55
C ALA A 14 -17.64 -10.69 -13.35
N ALA A 15 -16.99 -9.66 -13.89
CA ALA A 15 -15.59 -9.37 -13.59
C ALA A 15 -15.51 -8.90 -12.13
N SER A 16 -15.30 -9.83 -11.19
CA SER A 16 -15.10 -9.50 -9.80
C SER A 16 -13.91 -8.53 -9.68
N PRO A 17 -14.04 -7.39 -8.98
CA PRO A 17 -12.91 -6.51 -8.74
C PRO A 17 -11.83 -7.27 -7.97
N VAL A 18 -10.61 -7.28 -8.51
CA VAL A 18 -9.43 -7.77 -7.81
C VAL A 18 -9.03 -6.70 -6.80
N PHE A 19 -9.50 -6.86 -5.57
CA PHE A 19 -9.08 -6.04 -4.44
C PHE A 19 -7.64 -6.40 -4.04
N ALA A 20 -6.86 -5.41 -3.64
CA ALA A 20 -5.49 -5.64 -3.18
C ALA A 20 -5.42 -6.11 -1.72
N GLY A 21 -6.46 -5.82 -0.91
CA GLY A 21 -6.53 -6.20 0.50
C GLY A 21 -7.96 -6.32 1.05
N ASN A 22 -8.05 -6.88 2.26
CA ASN A 22 -9.29 -7.17 2.98
C ASN A 22 -9.76 -5.98 3.84
N LEU A 23 -8.84 -5.34 4.58
CA LEU A 23 -9.13 -4.16 5.41
C LEU A 23 -8.97 -2.88 4.60
N LEU A 24 -7.94 -2.83 3.76
CA LEU A 24 -7.64 -1.69 2.89
C LEU A 24 -7.56 -2.15 1.43
N ASP A 25 -8.34 -1.56 0.54
CA ASP A 25 -8.07 -1.69 -0.90
C ASP A 25 -7.00 -0.70 -1.35
N LEU A 26 -6.14 -1.13 -2.28
CA LEU A 26 -5.01 -0.35 -2.79
C LEU A 26 -5.06 -0.38 -4.31
N ALA A 27 -5.02 0.81 -4.92
CA ALA A 27 -5.00 0.96 -6.37
C ALA A 27 -4.01 2.05 -6.80
N VAL A 28 -3.51 1.97 -8.03
CA VAL A 28 -2.66 3.00 -8.63
C VAL A 28 -3.43 3.68 -9.74
N VAL A 29 -3.49 5.00 -9.70
CA VAL A 29 -4.22 5.83 -10.67
C VAL A 29 -3.22 6.61 -11.49
N ASP A 30 -3.25 6.45 -12.81
CA ASP A 30 -2.49 7.28 -13.74
C ASP A 30 -3.19 8.65 -13.81
N ARG A 31 -2.52 9.70 -13.32
CA ARG A 31 -3.11 11.04 -13.17
C ARG A 31 -3.16 11.83 -14.47
N ASP A 32 -2.39 11.42 -15.48
CA ASP A 32 -2.37 12.08 -16.79
C ASP A 32 -3.49 11.56 -17.71
N THR A 33 -4.01 10.36 -17.42
CA THR A 33 -5.20 9.78 -18.09
C THR A 33 -6.46 9.75 -17.20
N GLY A 34 -6.31 9.91 -15.88
CA GLY A 34 -7.39 9.72 -14.90
C GLY A 34 -7.79 8.25 -14.70
N THR A 35 -7.08 7.29 -15.29
CA THR A 35 -7.48 5.88 -15.28
C THR A 35 -6.84 5.12 -14.13
N THR A 36 -7.59 4.18 -13.54
CA THR A 36 -6.99 3.22 -12.59
C THR A 36 -6.20 2.18 -13.39
N LEU A 37 -4.91 2.03 -13.08
CA LEU A 37 -4.04 1.08 -13.74
C LEU A 37 -4.54 -0.35 -13.51
N ARG A 38 -4.58 -1.14 -14.59
CA ARG A 38 -4.96 -2.55 -14.52
C ARG A 38 -3.96 -3.32 -13.68
N THR A 39 -4.48 -4.05 -12.69
CA THR A 39 -3.69 -4.97 -11.86
C THR A 39 -3.67 -6.38 -12.47
N TYR A 40 -2.50 -7.01 -12.42
CA TYR A 40 -2.22 -8.36 -12.91
C TYR A 40 -1.71 -9.22 -11.76
N MET A 41 -2.22 -10.43 -11.60
CA MET A 41 -1.74 -11.38 -10.60
C MET A 41 -0.72 -12.34 -11.21
N SER A 42 0.44 -12.48 -10.58
CA SER A 42 1.48 -13.46 -10.91
C SER A 42 2.22 -13.87 -9.63
N ASP A 43 2.44 -15.16 -9.42
CA ASP A 43 3.20 -15.70 -8.28
C ASP A 43 2.73 -15.18 -6.90
N GLY A 44 1.41 -15.03 -6.73
CA GLY A 44 0.80 -14.49 -5.51
C GLY A 44 1.01 -12.99 -5.28
N ARG A 45 1.52 -12.26 -6.27
CA ARG A 45 1.82 -10.82 -6.21
C ARG A 45 0.98 -10.03 -7.22
N LEU A 46 0.60 -8.81 -6.81
CA LEU A 46 -0.12 -7.84 -7.61
C LEU A 46 0.88 -6.98 -8.39
N TYR A 47 0.69 -6.83 -9.70
CA TYR A 47 1.52 -6.03 -10.59
C TYR A 47 0.70 -4.98 -11.34
N VAL A 48 1.20 -3.75 -11.47
CA VAL A 48 0.63 -2.71 -12.36
C VAL A 48 1.66 -2.23 -13.38
N ALA A 49 1.19 -1.91 -14.58
CA ALA A 49 2.03 -1.38 -15.66
C ALA A 49 2.06 0.15 -15.61
N GLY A 50 3.17 0.73 -15.15
CA GLY A 50 3.39 2.19 -15.22
C GLY A 50 3.91 2.63 -16.59
N LYS A 51 3.71 3.90 -16.92
CA LYS A 51 4.29 4.54 -18.12
C LYS A 51 5.34 5.57 -17.69
N PRO A 52 6.61 5.48 -18.14
CA PRO A 52 7.64 6.48 -17.81
C PRO A 52 7.18 7.92 -18.11
N GLY A 53 7.54 8.85 -17.23
CA GLY A 53 7.12 10.25 -17.27
C GLY A 53 5.72 10.52 -16.73
N HIS A 54 4.81 9.54 -16.70
CA HIS A 54 3.46 9.77 -16.21
C HIS A 54 3.41 9.98 -14.69
N ARG A 55 2.59 10.92 -14.25
CA ARG A 55 2.23 11.13 -12.85
C ARG A 55 1.23 10.08 -12.38
N TYR A 56 1.29 9.69 -11.11
CA TYR A 56 0.32 8.76 -10.55
C TYR A 56 -0.07 9.11 -9.12
N ALA A 57 -1.20 8.58 -8.68
CA ALA A 57 -1.66 8.61 -7.30
C ALA A 57 -1.78 7.18 -6.75
N VAL A 58 -1.60 7.04 -5.44
CA VAL A 58 -1.92 5.81 -4.72
C VAL A 58 -3.28 6.00 -4.06
N ARG A 59 -4.32 5.34 -4.59
CA ARG A 59 -5.65 5.34 -3.97
C ARG A 59 -5.72 4.27 -2.90
N MET A 60 -6.19 4.65 -1.72
CA MET A 60 -6.41 3.78 -0.57
C MET A 60 -7.87 3.89 -0.13
N VAL A 61 -8.55 2.76 0.05
CA VAL A 61 -9.96 2.71 0.46
C VAL A 61 -10.11 1.83 1.70
N ASN A 62 -10.59 2.40 2.80
CA ASN A 62 -10.94 1.66 4.00
C ASN A 62 -12.20 0.82 3.73
N ARG A 63 -12.11 -0.49 3.99
CA ARG A 63 -13.20 -1.47 3.79
C ARG A 63 -13.88 -1.87 5.09
N THR A 64 -13.70 -1.08 6.15
CA THR A 64 -14.14 -1.40 7.51
C THR A 64 -14.93 -0.26 8.13
N GLY A 65 -15.73 -0.60 9.15
CA GLY A 65 -16.46 0.37 9.97
C GLY A 65 -15.61 1.07 11.05
N GLY A 66 -14.30 0.84 11.10
CA GLY A 66 -13.37 1.43 12.08
C GLY A 66 -12.33 2.32 11.43
N ARG A 67 -11.55 3.07 12.22
CA ARG A 67 -10.40 3.82 11.70
C ARG A 67 -9.24 2.87 11.40
N LEU A 68 -8.54 3.11 10.29
CA LEU A 68 -7.31 2.41 9.91
C LEU A 68 -6.14 3.40 9.85
N LEU A 69 -4.98 2.96 10.32
CA LEU A 69 -3.70 3.65 10.09
C LEU A 69 -2.95 2.93 8.96
N ALA A 70 -2.78 3.62 7.84
CA ALA A 70 -2.08 3.18 6.64
C ALA A 70 -0.68 3.79 6.59
N VAL A 71 0.34 2.99 6.92
CA VAL A 71 1.75 3.37 6.77
C VAL A 71 2.18 3.07 5.33
N LEU A 72 1.99 4.06 4.46
CA LEU A 72 2.30 3.98 3.03
C LEU A 72 3.80 4.15 2.77
N SER A 73 4.36 3.24 1.97
CA SER A 73 5.69 3.30 1.39
C SER A 73 5.63 3.22 -0.13
N VAL A 74 6.50 4.00 -0.77
CA VAL A 74 6.77 3.96 -2.21
C VAL A 74 8.29 3.82 -2.37
N ASP A 75 8.75 2.79 -3.08
CA ASP A 75 10.16 2.46 -3.28
C ASP A 75 10.99 2.31 -1.98
N GLY A 76 10.35 1.88 -0.90
CA GLY A 76 10.97 1.80 0.42
C GLY A 76 11.16 3.15 1.12
N VAL A 77 10.51 4.21 0.64
CA VAL A 77 10.46 5.54 1.26
C VAL A 77 9.07 5.77 1.87
N ASN A 78 8.99 6.26 3.11
CA ASN A 78 7.72 6.55 3.78
C ASN A 78 7.05 7.80 3.15
N ALA A 79 5.76 7.71 2.78
CA ALA A 79 5.02 8.79 2.12
C ALA A 79 4.85 10.06 2.99
N VAL A 80 4.88 9.92 4.30
CA VAL A 80 4.70 11.01 5.28
C VAL A 80 6.03 11.61 5.74
N SER A 81 7.05 10.78 6.06
CA SER A 81 8.34 11.29 6.59
C SER A 81 9.46 11.45 5.55
N GLY A 82 9.40 10.78 4.40
CA GLY A 82 10.50 10.74 3.42
C GLY A 82 11.72 9.90 3.86
N GLU A 83 11.66 9.30 5.05
CA GLU A 83 12.68 8.39 5.56
C GLU A 83 12.61 7.01 4.89
N THR A 84 13.60 6.16 5.13
CA THR A 84 13.47 4.73 4.83
C THR A 84 12.25 4.17 5.58
N ALA A 85 11.40 3.45 4.88
CA ALA A 85 10.11 3.02 5.41
C ALA A 85 10.22 1.89 6.46
N ASN A 86 9.45 2.03 7.53
CA ASN A 86 9.28 1.03 8.59
C ASN A 86 7.82 1.08 9.05
N ALA A 87 7.19 -0.08 9.26
CA ALA A 87 5.77 -0.20 9.65
C ALA A 87 5.44 0.50 11.00
N ASN A 88 6.43 0.74 11.85
CA ASN A 88 6.26 1.43 13.14
C ASN A 88 6.21 2.97 13.01
N GLN A 89 6.56 3.54 11.86
CA GLN A 89 6.45 4.98 11.59
C GLN A 89 5.00 5.45 11.48
N SER A 90 4.81 6.77 11.55
CA SER A 90 3.54 7.44 11.23
C SER A 90 3.07 7.18 9.79
N GLY A 91 1.77 7.34 9.57
CA GLY A 91 1.08 7.12 8.29
C GLY A 91 -0.21 7.93 8.22
N TYR A 92 -1.05 7.64 7.23
CA TYR A 92 -2.36 8.28 7.06
C TYR A 92 -3.41 7.55 7.91
N VAL A 93 -4.28 8.30 8.58
CA VAL A 93 -5.45 7.73 9.26
C VAL A 93 -6.65 7.90 8.35
N LEU A 94 -7.30 6.80 7.99
CA LEU A 94 -8.54 6.77 7.23
C LEU A 94 -9.70 6.46 8.17
N GLY A 95 -10.74 7.28 8.13
CA GLY A 95 -12.02 7.04 8.80
C GLY A 95 -12.78 5.85 8.20
N PRO A 96 -13.87 5.40 8.86
CA PRO A 96 -14.70 4.31 8.37
C PRO A 96 -15.15 4.55 6.93
N TRP A 97 -14.94 3.55 6.06
CA TRP A 97 -15.31 3.59 4.63
C TRP A 97 -14.66 4.72 3.80
N GLU A 98 -13.67 5.44 4.33
CA GLU A 98 -13.02 6.56 3.64
C GLU A 98 -12.17 6.10 2.45
N SER A 99 -12.19 6.88 1.37
CA SER A 99 -11.30 6.75 0.21
C SER A 99 -10.44 8.00 0.08
N THR A 100 -9.13 7.83 -0.12
CA THR A 100 -8.18 8.94 -0.31
C THR A 100 -7.15 8.61 -1.39
N GLU A 101 -6.61 9.64 -2.05
CA GLU A 101 -5.57 9.52 -3.07
C GLU A 101 -4.31 10.27 -2.64
N ILE A 102 -3.18 9.55 -2.56
CA ILE A 102 -1.88 10.12 -2.18
C ILE A 102 -1.06 10.38 -3.45
N ASN A 103 -0.90 11.66 -3.77
CA ASN A 103 -0.27 12.15 -4.99
C ASN A 103 1.27 12.23 -4.94
N GLY A 104 1.88 12.05 -3.76
CA GLY A 104 3.32 12.26 -3.59
C GLY A 104 3.84 12.14 -2.15
N TRP A 105 5.16 12.30 -1.99
CA TRP A 105 5.80 12.37 -0.67
C TRP A 105 5.55 13.73 -0.03
N ARG A 106 5.17 13.73 1.25
CA ARG A 106 4.97 14.96 2.04
C ARG A 106 6.23 15.82 2.11
N LYS A 107 6.05 17.13 1.90
CA LYS A 107 7.05 18.16 2.22
C LYS A 107 6.68 18.90 3.51
N ASN A 108 5.38 19.02 3.77
CA ASN A 108 4.77 19.54 5.00
C ASN A 108 3.27 19.14 5.00
N LEU A 109 2.46 19.69 5.92
CA LEU A 109 1.02 19.40 5.99
C LEU A 109 0.21 19.94 4.80
N ASN A 110 0.77 20.87 4.03
CA ASN A 110 0.10 21.57 2.92
C ASN A 110 0.65 21.23 1.53
N GLU A 111 1.80 20.57 1.45
CA GLU A 111 2.51 20.29 0.20
C GLU A 111 3.00 18.84 0.11
N ILE A 112 2.95 18.29 -1.10
CA ILE A 112 3.61 17.05 -1.50
C ILE A 112 4.58 17.32 -2.66
N ALA A 113 5.55 16.44 -2.88
CA ALA A 113 6.29 16.33 -4.13
C ALA A 113 5.74 15.15 -4.92
N GLN A 114 5.28 15.41 -6.14
CA GLN A 114 4.47 14.49 -6.94
C GLN A 114 5.18 13.15 -7.19
N PHE A 115 4.43 12.05 -7.16
CA PHE A 115 4.89 10.78 -7.71
C PHE A 115 4.77 10.80 -9.23
N ASN A 116 5.88 10.51 -9.91
CA ASN A 116 5.89 10.16 -11.32
C ASN A 116 6.68 8.87 -11.53
N PHE A 117 6.33 8.11 -12.56
CA PHE A 117 7.17 6.99 -12.99
C PHE A 117 8.42 7.51 -13.70
N THR A 118 9.57 6.91 -13.43
CA THR A 118 10.86 7.25 -14.06
C THR A 118 11.74 6.00 -14.19
N ALA A 119 12.85 6.09 -14.92
CA ALA A 119 13.83 5.01 -15.00
C ALA A 119 14.49 4.78 -13.62
N LEU A 120 14.84 3.53 -13.29
CA LEU A 120 15.48 3.18 -12.01
C LEU A 120 16.66 4.09 -11.62
N PRO A 121 17.62 4.44 -12.51
CA PRO A 121 18.74 5.32 -12.15
C PRO A 121 18.29 6.72 -11.68
N ASP A 122 17.17 7.21 -12.23
CA ASP A 122 16.60 8.52 -11.95
C ASP A 122 15.56 8.51 -10.82
N SER A 123 15.29 7.33 -10.23
CA SER A 123 14.35 7.20 -9.12
C SER A 123 14.90 7.81 -7.84
N TYR A 124 14.02 8.44 -7.05
CA TYR A 124 14.41 9.13 -5.82
C TYR A 124 15.09 8.17 -4.82
N ALA A 125 14.61 6.93 -4.73
CA ALA A 125 15.21 5.91 -3.88
C ALA A 125 16.60 5.47 -4.38
N ALA A 126 16.84 5.34 -5.68
CA ALA A 126 18.18 5.03 -6.20
C ALA A 126 19.15 6.20 -5.94
N GLN A 127 18.75 7.44 -6.25
CA GLN A 127 19.54 8.65 -6.03
C GLN A 127 19.88 8.89 -4.54
N THR A 128 19.03 8.41 -3.63
CA THR A 128 19.26 8.48 -2.16
C THR A 128 19.90 7.22 -1.56
N GLY A 129 20.40 6.29 -2.39
CA GLY A 129 21.18 5.12 -1.94
C GLY A 129 20.34 3.94 -1.44
N ARG A 130 19.09 3.81 -1.89
CA ARG A 130 18.11 2.79 -1.46
C ARG A 130 17.59 1.90 -2.63
N PRO A 131 18.44 1.41 -3.56
CA PRO A 131 17.97 0.81 -4.83
C PRO A 131 17.22 -0.52 -4.70
N MET A 132 17.34 -1.22 -3.55
CA MET A 132 16.80 -2.59 -3.39
C MET A 132 15.27 -2.67 -3.43
N ASN A 133 14.57 -1.61 -3.04
CA ASN A 133 13.11 -1.60 -2.83
C ASN A 133 12.32 -0.92 -3.97
N VAL A 134 12.99 -0.46 -5.03
CA VAL A 134 12.37 0.28 -6.14
C VAL A 134 11.37 -0.57 -6.94
N GLY A 135 10.29 0.01 -7.42
CA GLY A 135 9.24 -0.72 -8.16
C GLY A 135 8.22 -1.39 -7.25
N VAL A 136 8.03 -0.89 -6.02
CA VAL A 136 7.09 -1.42 -5.03
C VAL A 136 6.36 -0.29 -4.30
N ILE A 137 5.03 -0.40 -4.25
CA ILE A 137 4.15 0.40 -3.39
C ILE A 137 3.62 -0.56 -2.32
N GLY A 138 3.85 -0.25 -1.05
CA GLY A 138 3.46 -1.10 0.07
C GLY A 138 2.74 -0.32 1.16
N VAL A 139 1.74 -0.92 1.80
CA VAL A 139 1.02 -0.33 2.93
C VAL A 139 0.96 -1.33 4.07
N ALA A 140 1.49 -0.93 5.24
CA ALA A 140 1.25 -1.65 6.49
C ALA A 140 0.02 -1.03 7.17
N VAL A 141 -1.02 -1.83 7.36
CA VAL A 141 -2.33 -1.42 7.86
C VAL A 141 -2.49 -1.84 9.31
N PHE A 142 -2.91 -0.91 10.16
CA PHE A 142 -3.18 -1.15 11.57
C PHE A 142 -4.60 -0.75 11.91
N THR A 143 -5.30 -1.59 12.68
CA THR A 143 -6.59 -1.25 13.29
C THR A 143 -6.37 -0.43 14.56
N GLU A 144 -7.31 0.47 14.86
CA GLU A 144 -7.30 1.20 16.12
C GLU A 144 -7.62 0.29 17.31
N ARG A 145 -7.05 0.59 18.48
CA ARG A 145 -7.47 0.00 19.75
C ARG A 145 -8.91 0.44 20.01
N SER A 146 -9.86 -0.47 19.82
CA SER A 146 -11.20 -0.29 20.38
C SER A 146 -11.11 -0.48 21.90
N GLU A 147 -11.34 0.58 22.66
CA GLU A 147 -11.89 0.46 24.00
C GLU A 147 -13.28 -0.15 23.85
N ARG A 148 -13.34 -1.50 23.88
CA ARG A 148 -14.62 -2.18 24.09
C ARG A 148 -15.09 -1.72 25.45
N TRP A 149 -16.14 -0.90 25.46
CA TRP A 149 -17.03 -0.79 26.60
C TRP A 149 -17.58 -2.19 26.87
N ILE A 150 -16.87 -2.94 27.71
CA ILE A 150 -17.49 -3.97 28.52
C ILE A 150 -18.49 -3.19 29.34
N ALA A 151 -19.76 -3.28 28.96
CA ALA A 151 -20.80 -2.98 29.92
C ALA A 151 -20.54 -3.95 31.07
N GLU A 152 -20.02 -3.42 32.18
CA GLU A 152 -20.08 -4.13 33.44
C GLU A 152 -21.57 -4.36 33.69
N GLU A 153 -22.04 -5.57 33.38
CA GLU A 153 -23.10 -6.18 34.17
C GLU A 153 -22.56 -6.20 35.60
N ARG A 154 -22.81 -5.08 36.30
CA ARG A 154 -22.67 -4.97 37.73
C ARG A 154 -23.61 -6.01 38.31
N ASP A 155 -23.07 -7.20 38.53
CA ASP A 155 -23.72 -8.26 39.28
C ASP A 155 -24.05 -7.67 40.65
N ASN A 156 -25.29 -7.20 40.78
CA ASN A 156 -25.76 -6.46 41.94
C ASN A 156 -26.08 -7.42 43.10
N ARG A 157 -25.37 -8.54 43.15
CA ARG A 157 -25.36 -9.54 44.21
C ARG A 157 -24.58 -8.98 45.38
N ALA A 158 -25.27 -8.16 46.17
CA ALA A 158 -24.77 -7.56 47.39
C ALA A 158 -24.07 -8.60 48.27
N GLN A 159 -22.76 -8.42 48.45
CA GLN A 159 -21.97 -9.21 49.38
C GLN A 159 -22.22 -8.68 50.81
N PRO A 160 -22.60 -9.53 51.78
CA PRO A 160 -22.87 -9.06 53.14
C PRO A 160 -21.59 -8.50 53.78
N PRO A 161 -21.67 -7.40 54.55
CA PRO A 161 -20.50 -6.80 55.18
C PRO A 161 -19.92 -7.69 56.28
N ALA A 162 -18.59 -7.86 56.27
CA ALA A 162 -17.87 -8.53 57.35
C ALA A 162 -17.77 -7.63 58.60
N PRO A 163 -17.78 -8.20 59.82
CA PRO A 163 -17.66 -7.42 61.06
C PRO A 163 -16.24 -6.87 61.27
N PRO A 164 -16.08 -5.76 62.02
CA PRO A 164 -14.81 -5.03 62.13
C PRO A 164 -13.84 -5.69 63.13
N ALA A 165 -12.57 -5.81 62.73
CA ALA A 165 -11.45 -6.12 63.63
C ALA A 165 -10.76 -4.83 64.08
N THR A 166 -10.58 -4.67 65.39
CA THR A 166 -9.96 -3.50 66.03
C THR A 166 -8.43 -3.54 65.98
N ARG A 167 -7.79 -2.37 65.85
CA ARG A 167 -6.34 -2.14 65.98
C ARG A 167 -5.97 -1.73 67.42
N PRO A 168 -4.68 -1.81 67.81
CA PRO A 168 -3.79 -0.62 67.78
C PRO A 168 -2.37 -0.95 67.25
N TRP A 169 -1.72 -0.11 66.41
CA TRP A 169 -0.90 1.08 66.75
C TRP A 169 0.27 0.74 67.71
N ALA A 170 1.56 0.93 67.42
CA ALA A 170 2.29 2.05 66.79
C ALA A 170 3.65 1.53 66.19
N LYS A 171 4.62 2.29 65.63
CA LYS A 171 4.95 3.73 65.61
C LYS A 171 5.93 4.02 64.46
N ASP A 172 6.07 5.28 64.07
CA ASP A 172 6.90 5.77 62.96
C ASP A 172 8.41 5.86 63.28
N ALA A 173 9.28 5.78 62.26
CA ALA A 173 10.62 6.40 62.25
C ALA A 173 11.17 6.53 60.81
N GLU A 174 11.88 7.64 60.56
CA GLU A 174 12.34 8.13 59.26
C GLU A 174 13.77 7.70 58.85
N SER A 175 14.04 7.84 57.55
CA SER A 175 15.29 8.35 56.92
C SER A 175 16.66 7.77 57.30
N ALA A 176 17.37 7.23 56.30
CA ALA A 176 18.57 7.87 55.70
C ALA A 176 19.27 6.94 54.68
N GLU A 177 19.36 7.37 53.42
CA GLU A 177 20.29 6.76 52.44
C GLU A 177 21.62 7.52 52.44
N THR A 178 22.76 6.83 52.30
CA THR A 178 24.06 7.48 52.07
C THR A 178 24.99 6.61 51.23
N MET A 179 25.18 7.04 49.97
CA MET A 179 26.37 6.95 49.09
C MET A 179 27.53 5.98 49.43
N ALA A 180 28.02 5.21 48.43
CA ALA A 180 29.31 5.45 47.74
C ALA A 180 29.81 4.28 46.84
N GLY A 181 30.65 4.61 45.83
CA GLY A 181 31.53 3.67 45.09
C GLY A 181 30.91 3.05 43.82
N ALA A 182 31.07 3.54 42.59
CA ALA A 182 32.23 4.06 41.83
C ALA A 182 33.26 2.99 41.38
N ALA A 183 33.13 2.51 40.13
CA ALA A 183 34.25 2.14 39.24
C ALA A 183 33.79 1.88 37.77
N GLU A 184 34.46 2.52 36.82
CA GLU A 184 34.40 2.36 35.35
C GLU A 184 35.85 2.61 34.84
N PRO A 185 36.20 2.50 33.54
CA PRO A 185 35.60 1.78 32.41
C PRO A 185 36.64 0.67 31.96
N PRO A 186 37.27 0.56 30.77
CA PRO A 186 36.94 1.01 29.40
C PRO A 186 37.26 0.05 28.20
N ALA A 187 36.73 0.47 27.04
CA ALA A 187 37.39 0.52 25.72
C ALA A 187 37.16 -0.55 24.62
N ALA A 188 37.00 0.02 23.41
CA ALA A 188 37.05 -0.50 22.03
C ALA A 188 35.73 -1.01 21.40
N GLY A 189 35.36 -0.61 20.17
CA GLY A 189 35.99 0.34 19.23
C GLY A 189 35.11 0.63 18.00
N MET A 190 35.37 1.72 17.28
CA MET A 190 34.54 2.22 16.15
C MET A 190 34.97 1.69 14.76
N ALA A 191 34.16 2.08 13.76
CA ALA A 191 34.44 2.17 12.31
C ALA A 191 34.03 0.95 11.45
N SER A 192 33.75 1.09 10.14
CA SER A 192 34.05 2.21 9.23
C SER A 192 33.00 2.41 8.11
N LYS A 193 33.05 3.59 7.46
CA LYS A 193 32.52 3.82 6.10
C LYS A 193 33.52 3.32 5.07
N SER A 194 33.04 2.80 3.94
CA SER A 194 33.80 2.73 2.69
C SER A 194 32.96 3.26 1.52
N ARG A 195 33.63 3.94 0.58
CA ARG A 195 33.08 4.40 -0.70
C ARG A 195 33.79 3.67 -1.84
N SER A 196 33.18 3.78 -3.03
CA SER A 196 33.82 3.85 -4.35
C SER A 196 33.82 2.58 -5.20
N ALA A 197 33.78 2.84 -6.52
CA ALA A 197 34.02 1.95 -7.65
C ALA A 197 32.99 0.82 -7.90
N ASP A 198 32.01 1.14 -8.75
CA ASP A 198 31.99 0.50 -10.07
C ASP A 198 31.51 1.50 -11.12
N ALA A 199 32.23 1.58 -12.23
CA ALA A 199 31.92 2.44 -13.36
C ALA A 199 32.11 1.65 -14.67
N ILE A 200 31.34 2.00 -15.69
CA ILE A 200 31.45 1.49 -17.07
C ILE A 200 30.98 0.03 -17.25
N ALA A 201 29.65 -0.14 -17.35
CA ALA A 201 29.06 -1.17 -18.21
C ALA A 201 28.29 -0.45 -19.34
N GLN A 202 28.92 -0.31 -20.50
CA GLN A 202 28.34 0.39 -21.65
C GLN A 202 27.29 -0.46 -22.40
N SER A 203 26.33 0.25 -23.00
CA SER A 203 25.67 -0.08 -24.27
C SER A 203 24.93 -1.42 -24.42
N ARG A 204 23.84 -1.57 -23.64
CA ARG A 204 22.55 -2.00 -24.20
C ARG A 204 21.45 -1.07 -23.69
N PRO A 205 20.39 -0.74 -24.47
CA PRO A 205 19.15 -0.19 -23.91
C PRO A 205 18.41 -1.32 -23.17
N GLN A 206 18.98 -1.73 -22.05
CA GLN A 206 18.57 -2.84 -21.24
C GLN A 206 17.38 -2.42 -20.37
N ARG A 207 16.19 -2.43 -20.99
CA ARG A 207 14.88 -2.65 -20.34
C ARG A 207 14.83 -2.07 -18.92
N GLU A 208 15.02 -0.76 -18.82
CA GLU A 208 15.19 -0.10 -17.52
C GLU A 208 13.98 -0.40 -16.64
N ARG A 209 14.25 -0.89 -15.43
CA ARG A 209 13.22 -1.12 -14.40
C ARG A 209 12.61 0.22 -14.05
N LEU A 210 11.30 0.27 -13.87
CA LEU A 210 10.62 1.49 -13.45
C LEU A 210 10.83 1.77 -11.95
N GLY A 211 10.94 3.04 -11.60
CA GLY A 211 10.97 3.57 -10.23
C GLY A 211 10.14 4.85 -10.10
N THR A 212 10.10 5.43 -8.90
CA THR A 212 9.37 6.68 -8.63
C THR A 212 10.33 7.88 -8.59
N GLY A 213 10.03 8.91 -9.38
CA GLY A 213 10.71 10.21 -9.37
C GLY A 213 10.12 11.16 -8.31
N HIS A 214 10.97 12.07 -7.83
CA HIS A 214 10.57 13.17 -6.94
C HIS A 214 10.16 14.37 -7.80
N GLY A 215 8.87 14.43 -8.14
CA GLY A 215 8.31 15.44 -9.03
C GLY A 215 8.13 16.82 -8.39
N GLU A 216 7.45 17.70 -9.11
CA GLU A 216 7.16 19.08 -8.68
C GLU A 216 6.36 19.14 -7.37
N ARG A 217 6.42 20.30 -6.69
CA ARG A 217 5.57 20.55 -5.53
C ARG A 217 4.11 20.73 -5.96
N GLU A 218 3.20 20.18 -5.19
CA GLU A 218 1.75 20.32 -5.37
C GLU A 218 1.09 20.61 -4.03
N TRP A 219 0.10 21.50 -4.04
CA TRP A 219 -0.74 21.75 -2.88
C TRP A 219 -1.59 20.52 -2.54
N SER A 220 -1.52 20.07 -1.31
CA SER A 220 -2.34 18.98 -0.78
C SER A 220 -2.41 19.13 0.74
N GLN A 221 -3.57 19.48 1.27
CA GLN A 221 -3.72 19.76 2.71
C GLN A 221 -4.14 18.52 3.50
N VAL A 222 -3.53 18.30 4.67
CA VAL A 222 -3.93 17.29 5.65
C VAL A 222 -3.91 17.83 7.08
N GLY A 223 -4.80 17.32 7.92
CA GLY A 223 -4.77 17.52 9.37
C GLY A 223 -3.86 16.51 10.07
N THR A 224 -3.74 16.63 11.39
CA THR A 224 -3.16 15.60 12.27
C THR A 224 -4.24 15.06 13.21
N THR A 225 -4.11 13.80 13.62
CA THR A 225 -5.03 13.16 14.57
C THR A 225 -4.28 12.14 15.42
N ARG A 226 -4.79 11.84 16.62
CA ARG A 226 -4.28 10.75 17.45
C ARG A 226 -4.90 9.43 16.98
N PHE A 227 -4.07 8.41 16.89
CA PHE A 227 -4.45 7.03 16.59
C PHE A 227 -3.68 6.11 17.51
N GLU A 228 -4.37 5.23 18.25
CA GLU A 228 -3.69 4.21 19.06
C GLU A 228 -3.82 2.84 18.39
N ARG A 229 -2.69 2.21 18.06
CA ARG A 229 -2.69 0.92 17.37
C ARG A 229 -3.19 -0.18 18.33
N ALA A 230 -4.05 -1.06 17.83
CA ALA A 230 -4.45 -2.26 18.57
C ALA A 230 -3.28 -3.23 18.82
N SER A 231 -2.25 -3.21 17.97
CA SER A 231 -1.08 -4.08 18.00
C SER A 231 0.18 -3.36 17.51
N SER A 232 1.35 -3.84 17.91
CA SER A 232 2.65 -3.43 17.35
C SER A 232 2.95 -4.05 15.99
N ARG A 233 2.24 -5.11 15.59
CA ARG A 233 2.34 -5.73 14.26
C ARG A 233 1.19 -5.24 13.36
N PRO A 234 1.42 -5.06 12.05
CA PRO A 234 0.34 -4.75 11.12
C PRO A 234 -0.77 -5.82 11.19
N ALA A 235 -2.02 -5.39 11.11
CA ALA A 235 -3.16 -6.29 10.94
C ALA A 235 -3.25 -6.84 9.51
N GLU A 236 -2.79 -6.05 8.54
CA GLU A 236 -2.66 -6.43 7.14
C GLU A 236 -1.44 -5.71 6.52
N THR A 237 -0.81 -6.33 5.52
CA THR A 237 0.20 -5.68 4.69
C THR A 237 -0.14 -5.92 3.22
N VAL A 238 -0.42 -4.85 2.50
CA VAL A 238 -0.76 -4.88 1.06
C VAL A 238 0.44 -4.39 0.26
N ALA A 239 0.72 -5.01 -0.88
CA ALA A 239 1.80 -4.56 -1.78
C ALA A 239 1.43 -4.73 -3.26
N ILE A 240 1.74 -3.70 -4.04
CA ILE A 240 1.67 -3.69 -5.50
C ILE A 240 3.07 -3.43 -6.03
N TRP A 241 3.56 -4.37 -6.84
CA TRP A 241 4.78 -4.19 -7.62
C TRP A 241 4.43 -3.45 -8.92
N TYR A 242 5.36 -2.65 -9.43
CA TYR A 242 5.15 -1.97 -10.69
C TYR A 242 6.41 -1.99 -11.55
N ASP A 243 6.22 -1.94 -12.86
CA ASP A 243 7.28 -1.85 -13.87
C ASP A 243 6.66 -1.33 -15.17
N SER A 244 7.46 -1.12 -16.21
CA SER A 244 6.90 -0.80 -17.54
C SER A 244 6.09 -1.98 -18.11
N TYR A 245 5.05 -1.69 -18.90
CA TYR A 245 4.26 -2.72 -19.60
C TYR A 245 5.16 -3.71 -20.36
N ARG A 246 6.18 -3.20 -21.05
CA ARG A 246 7.15 -4.00 -21.82
C ARG A 246 7.92 -4.97 -20.93
N ASN A 247 8.32 -4.55 -19.73
CA ASN A 247 9.06 -5.39 -18.79
C ASN A 247 8.16 -6.47 -18.18
N LEU A 248 6.94 -6.13 -17.75
CA LEU A 248 5.97 -7.12 -17.23
C LEU A 248 5.55 -8.13 -18.32
N ALA A 249 5.30 -7.68 -19.55
CA ALA A 249 5.00 -8.55 -20.69
C ALA A 249 6.21 -9.36 -21.20
N ALA A 250 7.44 -8.97 -20.86
CA ALA A 250 8.65 -9.76 -21.11
C ALA A 250 8.93 -10.77 -19.99
N ARG A 251 8.37 -10.56 -18.80
CA ARG A 251 8.38 -11.47 -17.65
C ARG A 251 7.21 -12.46 -17.64
N GLY A 252 6.29 -12.38 -18.61
CA GLY A 252 5.09 -13.23 -18.70
C GLY A 252 3.92 -12.82 -17.79
N ILE A 253 4.11 -11.79 -16.93
CA ILE A 253 3.10 -11.29 -15.97
C ILE A 253 1.88 -10.71 -16.67
N ILE A 254 2.11 -10.00 -17.79
CA ILE A 254 1.03 -9.57 -18.67
C ILE A 254 0.95 -10.59 -19.81
N PRO A 255 -0.16 -11.35 -19.93
CA PRO A 255 -0.33 -12.29 -21.02
C PRO A 255 -0.29 -11.55 -22.35
N ARG A 256 0.69 -11.88 -23.19
CA ARG A 256 0.64 -11.51 -24.60
C ARG A 256 -0.49 -12.31 -25.21
N ARG A 257 -1.65 -11.69 -25.45
CA ARG A 257 -2.71 -12.31 -26.24
C ARG A 257 -2.09 -12.80 -27.56
N PRO A 258 -2.22 -14.09 -27.92
CA PRO A 258 -1.95 -14.50 -29.28
C PRO A 258 -2.82 -13.66 -30.21
N LEU A 259 -2.23 -13.17 -31.32
CA LEU A 259 -2.98 -12.56 -32.42
C LEU A 259 -3.75 -13.68 -33.15
N ALA A 260 -4.81 -14.17 -32.50
CA ALA A 260 -5.57 -15.35 -32.88
C ALA A 260 -7.07 -15.07 -32.96
N SER A 261 -7.42 -14.08 -33.78
CA SER A 261 -8.73 -13.93 -34.41
C SER A 261 -8.56 -12.98 -35.59
N ARG A 262 -9.09 -13.34 -36.76
CA ARG A 262 -9.39 -12.33 -37.79
C ARG A 262 -10.32 -11.31 -37.13
N GLU A 263 -9.83 -10.11 -36.91
CA GLU A 263 -10.66 -9.02 -36.42
C GLU A 263 -11.73 -8.75 -37.49
N PRO A 264 -13.03 -8.68 -37.16
CA PRO A 264 -14.07 -8.48 -38.16
C PRO A 264 -13.81 -7.18 -38.92
N GLU A 265 -13.54 -7.28 -40.22
CA GLU A 265 -13.34 -6.12 -41.07
C GLU A 265 -14.70 -5.41 -41.21
N PRO A 266 -14.85 -4.15 -40.79
CA PRO A 266 -16.13 -3.44 -40.84
C PRO A 266 -16.51 -3.01 -42.26
N PHE A 267 -15.54 -3.02 -43.19
CA PHE A 267 -15.72 -2.70 -44.61
C PHE A 267 -15.12 -3.83 -45.47
N PRO A 268 -15.64 -5.06 -45.40
CA PRO A 268 -15.16 -6.16 -46.22
C PRO A 268 -15.58 -5.87 -47.66
N ASN A 269 -14.63 -5.58 -48.54
CA ASN A 269 -14.90 -5.12 -49.90
C ASN A 269 -15.74 -6.13 -50.69
N GLY A 270 -16.96 -5.76 -51.07
CA GLY A 270 -17.82 -6.59 -51.92
C GLY A 270 -19.30 -6.21 -51.88
N PHE A 271 -20.08 -6.86 -52.75
CA PHE A 271 -21.54 -6.90 -52.64
C PHE A 271 -21.95 -8.04 -51.68
N VAL A 272 -23.14 -7.93 -51.08
CA VAL A 272 -23.67 -8.94 -50.16
C VAL A 272 -23.85 -10.27 -50.91
N PRO A 273 -23.22 -11.38 -50.47
CA PRO A 273 -23.43 -12.69 -51.08
C PRO A 273 -24.78 -13.27 -50.67
N ASP A 274 -25.40 -14.06 -51.56
CA ASP A 274 -26.62 -14.80 -51.24
C ASP A 274 -26.41 -15.77 -50.07
N PRO A 275 -27.41 -15.94 -49.17
CA PRO A 275 -27.32 -16.90 -48.09
C PRO A 275 -27.28 -18.34 -48.64
N PRO A 276 -26.56 -19.27 -47.97
CA PRO A 276 -26.51 -20.66 -48.40
C PRO A 276 -27.92 -21.27 -48.43
N GLY A 277 -28.23 -22.01 -49.50
CA GLY A 277 -29.58 -22.50 -49.84
C GLY A 277 -30.23 -23.52 -48.91
N ARG A 278 -29.82 -23.59 -47.63
CA ARG A 278 -30.48 -24.38 -46.56
C ARG A 278 -31.71 -23.69 -45.96
N TYR A 279 -32.11 -22.54 -46.50
CA TYR A 279 -33.27 -21.73 -46.09
C TYR A 279 -34.22 -21.46 -47.27
N ARG A 280 -34.46 -22.46 -48.12
CA ARG A 280 -35.56 -22.52 -49.09
C ARG A 280 -36.49 -23.67 -48.74
#